data_AF-A0A935BCE8-F1
#
_entry.id   AF-A0A935BCE8-F1
#
_cell.length_a   1.000
_cell.length_b   1.000
_cell.length_c   1.000
_cell.angle_alpha   90.00
_cell.angle_beta   90.00
_cell.angle_gamma   90.00
#
_symmetry.space_group_name_H-M   'P 1'
#
loop_
_entity.id
_entity.type
_entity.pdbx_description
1 polymer ?
#
loop_
_entity_poly.entity_id
_entity_poly.type
_entity_poly.pdbx_seq_one_letter_code
_entity_poly.pdbx_strand_id
1 'polypeptide(L)'
;MKRLVDGLKRRGIDKKVNIIITSDHGMASVDQRNAVVMDEYFDTEDKTLAEPILTSGEIWQIFPKPGQESLIVDRLKNIKHARCWQRAEIPARFHYNKGKRIAPIVCSPDEGWFLTRKKAYETQKASDNFAQIRGAHGYDNQVQSMQATFIAHGEAFKKRFVAEPFENIEVYNIMCRILGLTPAKNDGDLNKVKGMLR
;
A
#
# COMPACT_ATOMS: atom_id res chain seq x y z
N MET A 1 -21.23 11.86 -4.17
CA MET A 1 -22.08 11.51 -3.01
C MET A 1 -23.53 11.99 -3.06
N LYS A 2 -23.83 13.26 -3.40
CA LYS A 2 -25.20 13.81 -3.42
C LYS A 2 -26.23 12.92 -4.15
N ARG A 3 -25.89 12.46 -5.36
CA ARG A 3 -26.77 11.58 -6.18
C ARG A 3 -27.20 10.30 -5.45
N LEU A 4 -26.29 9.66 -4.70
CA LEU A 4 -26.57 8.44 -3.95
C LEU A 4 -27.57 8.72 -2.82
N VAL A 5 -27.28 9.71 -1.97
CA VAL A 5 -28.12 10.06 -0.82
C VAL A 5 -29.52 10.51 -1.25
N ASP A 6 -29.61 11.36 -2.28
CA ASP A 6 -30.91 11.79 -2.82
C ASP A 6 -31.70 10.59 -3.39
N GLY A 7 -31.00 9.63 -4.00
CA GLY A 7 -31.60 8.39 -4.51
C GLY A 7 -32.18 7.50 -3.42
N LEU A 8 -31.51 7.40 -2.27
CA LEU A 8 -32.01 6.66 -1.09
C LEU A 8 -33.24 7.34 -0.48
N LYS A 9 -33.21 8.68 -0.36
CA LYS A 9 -34.33 9.47 0.15
C LYS A 9 -35.58 9.33 -0.73
N ARG A 10 -35.43 9.43 -2.05
CA ARG A 10 -36.56 9.25 -3.00
C ARG A 10 -37.21 7.87 -2.90
N ARG A 11 -36.48 6.86 -2.43
CA ARG A 11 -36.96 5.49 -2.23
C ARG A 11 -37.50 5.23 -0.82
N GLY A 12 -37.40 6.20 0.09
CA GLY A 12 -37.82 6.04 1.49
C GLY A 12 -36.99 5.02 2.29
N ILE A 13 -35.74 4.77 1.88
CA ILE A 13 -34.84 3.79 2.53
C ILE A 13 -33.60 4.43 3.15
N ASP A 14 -33.47 5.74 3.13
CA ASP A 14 -32.32 6.48 3.68
C ASP A 14 -32.10 6.21 5.17
N LYS A 15 -33.17 5.92 5.93
CA LYS A 15 -33.09 5.53 7.34
C LYS A 15 -32.82 4.04 7.57
N LYS A 16 -32.86 3.21 6.52
CA LYS A 16 -32.67 1.75 6.60
C LYS A 16 -31.29 1.30 6.11
N VAL A 17 -30.46 2.24 5.66
CA VAL A 17 -29.16 1.96 5.05
C VAL A 17 -28.04 2.54 5.92
N ASN A 18 -27.01 1.73 6.15
CA ASN A 18 -25.73 2.19 6.66
C ASN A 18 -24.76 2.33 5.49
N ILE A 19 -24.16 3.51 5.34
CA ILE A 19 -23.20 3.85 4.29
C ILE A 19 -21.82 3.88 4.95
N ILE A 20 -20.86 3.17 4.35
CA ILE A 20 -19.43 3.29 4.64
C ILE A 20 -18.76 3.75 3.34
N ILE A 21 -18.00 4.84 3.42
CA ILE A 21 -17.19 5.41 2.35
C ILE A 21 -15.74 5.26 2.80
N THR A 22 -14.92 4.61 1.99
CA THR A 22 -13.52 4.36 2.30
C THR A 22 -12.66 4.47 1.06
N SER A 23 -11.34 4.56 1.26
CA SER A 23 -10.32 4.31 0.23
C SER A 23 -9.50 3.08 0.60
N ASP A 24 -8.74 2.55 -0.34
CA ASP A 24 -7.71 1.53 -0.12
C ASP A 24 -6.41 2.15 0.42
N HIS A 25 -6.01 3.28 -0.14
CA HIS A 25 -4.86 4.08 0.30
C HIS A 25 -5.01 5.56 -0.12
N GLY A 26 -4.03 6.38 0.26
CA GLY A 26 -3.85 7.75 -0.23
C GLY A 26 -2.98 7.83 -1.50
N MET A 27 -2.31 8.96 -1.69
CA MET A 27 -1.47 9.28 -2.85
C MET A 27 -0.34 10.24 -2.48
N ALA A 28 0.88 9.94 -2.91
CA ALA A 28 2.06 10.78 -2.76
C ALA A 28 2.42 11.48 -4.09
N SER A 29 3.08 12.64 -3.98
CA SER A 29 3.70 13.33 -5.12
C SER A 29 5.09 12.78 -5.37
N VAL A 30 5.40 12.46 -6.63
CA VAL A 30 6.70 11.90 -7.06
C VAL A 30 7.27 12.76 -8.17
N ASP A 31 8.48 13.27 -7.94
CA ASP A 31 9.27 13.88 -8.99
C ASP A 31 9.88 12.78 -9.86
N GLN A 32 9.66 12.84 -11.17
CA GLN A 32 10.15 11.81 -12.08
C GLN A 32 11.68 11.79 -12.21
N ARG A 33 12.39 12.80 -11.68
CA ARG A 33 13.85 12.82 -11.53
C ARG A 33 14.35 12.02 -10.33
N ASN A 34 13.47 11.72 -9.37
CA ASN A 34 13.79 10.97 -8.16
C ASN A 34 13.68 9.46 -8.41
N ALA A 35 14.58 8.93 -9.23
CA ALA A 35 14.66 7.51 -9.55
C ALA A 35 15.81 6.83 -8.81
N VAL A 36 15.55 5.64 -8.29
CA VAL A 36 16.57 4.69 -7.86
C VAL A 36 16.75 3.68 -8.99
N VAL A 37 17.86 3.79 -9.70
CA VAL A 37 18.18 2.91 -10.84
C VAL A 37 18.80 1.62 -10.32
N MET A 38 18.02 0.55 -10.30
CA MET A 38 18.41 -0.72 -9.65
C MET A 38 19.60 -1.40 -10.35
N ASP A 39 19.75 -1.17 -11.66
CA ASP A 39 20.87 -1.71 -12.46
C ASP A 39 22.24 -1.16 -12.04
N GLU A 40 22.29 -0.06 -11.27
CA GLU A 40 23.54 0.46 -10.70
C GLU A 40 24.07 -0.40 -9.54
N TYR A 41 23.21 -1.23 -8.95
CA TYR A 41 23.58 -2.12 -7.83
C TYR A 41 23.85 -3.55 -8.31
N PHE A 42 23.02 -4.08 -9.21
CA PHE A 42 23.26 -5.38 -9.86
C PHE A 42 22.54 -5.43 -11.21
N ASP A 43 23.00 -6.27 -12.14
CA ASP A 43 22.35 -6.45 -13.43
C ASP A 43 20.97 -7.12 -13.25
N THR A 44 19.89 -6.35 -13.44
CA THR A 44 18.52 -6.84 -13.25
C THR A 44 18.00 -7.66 -14.44
N GLU A 45 18.75 -7.72 -15.54
CA GLU A 45 18.46 -8.56 -16.71
C GLU A 45 19.27 -9.88 -16.71
N ASP A 46 20.31 -9.98 -15.87
CA ASP A 46 21.07 -11.22 -15.69
C ASP A 46 20.24 -12.28 -14.96
N LYS A 47 19.66 -13.19 -15.76
CA LYS A 47 18.86 -14.33 -15.29
C LYS A 47 19.67 -15.35 -14.49
N THR A 48 21.00 -15.29 -14.50
CA THR A 48 21.82 -16.12 -13.63
C THR A 48 21.84 -15.59 -12.19
N LEU A 49 21.54 -14.30 -11.99
CA LEU A 49 21.43 -13.66 -10.67
C LEU A 49 20.03 -13.81 -10.07
N ALA A 50 18.99 -13.37 -10.78
CA ALA A 50 17.63 -13.35 -10.25
C ALA A 50 16.56 -13.49 -11.34
N GLU A 51 15.57 -14.36 -11.10
CA GLU A 51 14.38 -14.49 -11.95
C GLU A 51 13.30 -15.30 -11.20
N PRO A 52 12.06 -14.80 -11.07
CA PRO A 52 11.57 -13.52 -11.60
C PRO A 52 11.98 -12.30 -10.76
N ILE A 53 11.88 -11.10 -11.36
CA ILE A 53 11.87 -9.82 -10.63
C ILE A 53 10.51 -9.16 -10.90
N LEU A 54 9.67 -9.07 -9.88
CA LEU A 54 8.34 -8.45 -9.96
C LEU A 54 8.45 -6.99 -9.53
N THR A 55 8.05 -6.07 -10.40
CA THR A 55 8.34 -4.64 -10.23
C THR A 55 7.09 -3.78 -10.34
N SER A 56 6.85 -2.92 -9.34
CA SER A 56 6.18 -1.63 -9.49
C SER A 56 7.18 -0.50 -9.25
N GLY A 57 6.77 0.77 -9.32
CA GLY A 57 7.66 1.88 -8.96
C GLY A 57 8.02 1.88 -7.47
N GLU A 58 7.13 1.38 -6.62
CA GLU A 58 7.19 1.59 -5.17
C GLU A 58 7.53 0.29 -4.40
N ILE A 59 7.46 -0.87 -5.07
CA ILE A 59 7.86 -2.16 -4.50
C ILE A 59 8.50 -3.03 -5.57
N TRP A 60 9.69 -3.56 -5.28
CA TRP A 60 10.33 -4.61 -6.06
C TRP A 60 10.45 -5.87 -5.24
N GLN A 61 10.09 -7.01 -5.85
CA GLN A 61 10.26 -8.34 -5.28
C GLN A 61 11.23 -9.13 -6.16
N ILE A 62 12.39 -9.45 -5.60
CA ILE A 62 13.52 -10.06 -6.32
C ILE A 62 13.64 -11.51 -5.86
N PHE A 63 13.55 -12.47 -6.79
CA PHE A 63 13.76 -13.89 -6.53
C PHE A 63 15.15 -14.30 -7.03
N PRO A 64 16.17 -14.37 -6.15
CA PRO A 64 17.52 -14.78 -6.53
C PRO A 64 17.55 -16.21 -7.03
N LYS A 65 18.45 -16.52 -7.97
CA LYS A 65 18.82 -17.90 -8.27
C LYS A 65 19.57 -18.53 -7.08
N PRO A 66 19.61 -19.86 -6.99
CA PRO A 66 20.30 -20.54 -5.88
C PRO A 66 21.75 -20.04 -5.70
N GLY A 67 22.09 -19.65 -4.47
CA GLY A 67 23.42 -19.13 -4.13
C GLY A 67 23.66 -17.65 -4.40
N GLN A 68 22.71 -16.93 -5.03
CA GLN A 68 22.90 -15.52 -5.42
C GLN A 68 22.33 -14.50 -4.43
N GLU A 69 21.53 -14.93 -3.46
CA GLU A 69 20.85 -14.03 -2.51
C GLU A 69 21.83 -13.14 -1.75
N SER A 70 22.85 -13.71 -1.11
CA SER A 70 23.83 -12.93 -0.33
C SER A 70 24.61 -11.94 -1.18
N LEU A 71 24.91 -12.29 -2.43
CA LEU A 71 25.58 -11.39 -3.38
C LEU A 71 24.70 -10.18 -3.70
N ILE A 72 23.42 -10.41 -4.01
CA ILE A 72 22.47 -9.34 -4.33
C ILE A 72 22.23 -8.46 -3.10
N VAL A 73 22.04 -9.06 -1.92
CA VAL A 73 21.88 -8.31 -0.66
C VAL A 73 23.09 -7.42 -0.40
N ASP A 74 24.32 -7.94 -0.56
CA ASP A 74 25.55 -7.18 -0.34
C ASP A 74 25.65 -5.97 -1.27
N ARG A 75 25.33 -6.16 -2.56
CA ARG A 75 25.28 -5.08 -3.55
C ARG A 75 24.25 -4.00 -3.22
N LEU A 76 23.14 -4.37 -2.59
CA LEU A 76 22.07 -3.45 -2.20
C LEU A 76 22.31 -2.74 -0.87
N LYS A 77 23.34 -3.09 -0.08
CA LYS A 77 23.56 -2.53 1.27
C LYS A 77 23.67 -1.00 1.31
N ASN A 78 24.24 -0.40 0.27
CA ASN A 78 24.47 1.04 0.18
C ASN A 78 23.43 1.76 -0.69
N ILE A 79 22.29 1.12 -0.95
CA ILE A 79 21.22 1.73 -1.74
C ILE A 79 20.75 3.03 -1.10
N LYS A 80 20.70 4.09 -1.92
CA LYS A 80 20.23 5.42 -1.50
C LYS A 80 18.79 5.62 -1.92
N HIS A 81 18.03 6.32 -1.08
CA HIS A 81 16.62 6.63 -1.29
C HIS A 81 15.70 5.41 -1.45
N ALA A 82 16.15 4.26 -0.97
CA ALA A 82 15.36 3.05 -0.87
C ALA A 82 15.89 2.19 0.28
N ARG A 83 15.10 1.17 0.62
CA ARG A 83 15.48 0.12 1.55
C ARG A 83 15.17 -1.21 0.92
N CYS A 84 16.12 -2.13 1.03
CA CYS A 84 15.94 -3.52 0.64
C CYS A 84 16.11 -4.39 1.88
N TRP A 85 15.18 -5.31 2.08
CA TRP A 85 15.19 -6.26 3.19
C TRP A 85 15.30 -7.66 2.64
N GLN A 86 16.09 -8.51 3.29
CA GLN A 86 15.80 -9.93 3.24
C GLN A 86 14.43 -10.15 3.87
N ARG A 87 13.72 -11.17 3.42
CA ARG A 87 12.34 -11.45 3.84
C ARG A 87 12.18 -11.54 5.36
N ALA A 88 13.16 -12.10 6.06
CA ALA A 88 13.16 -12.22 7.52
C ALA A 88 13.34 -10.88 8.24
N GLU A 89 13.92 -9.89 7.56
CA GLU A 89 14.27 -8.56 8.10
C GLU A 89 13.21 -7.49 7.76
N ILE A 90 12.17 -7.85 6.98
CA ILE A 90 11.04 -6.96 6.72
C ILE A 90 10.41 -6.56 8.07
N PRO A 91 10.22 -5.25 8.34
CA PRO A 91 9.66 -4.79 9.60
C PRO A 91 8.36 -5.50 9.98
N ALA A 92 8.30 -6.04 11.19
CA ALA A 92 7.17 -6.85 11.66
C ALA A 92 5.82 -6.11 11.56
N ARG A 93 5.83 -4.77 11.75
CA ARG A 93 4.65 -3.90 11.63
C ARG A 93 3.99 -3.89 10.24
N PHE A 94 4.71 -4.30 9.19
CA PHE A 94 4.10 -4.43 7.86
C PHE A 94 3.25 -5.68 7.72
N HIS A 95 3.42 -6.66 8.60
CA HIS A 95 2.80 -7.99 8.47
C HIS A 95 3.05 -8.64 7.09
N TYR A 96 4.18 -8.29 6.45
CA TYR A 96 4.48 -8.59 5.03
C TYR A 96 5.66 -9.56 4.86
N ASN A 97 5.87 -10.51 5.78
CA ASN A 97 6.99 -11.47 5.71
C ASN A 97 6.56 -12.96 5.73
N LYS A 98 5.30 -13.27 6.02
CA LYS A 98 4.82 -14.66 6.13
C LYS A 98 4.24 -15.24 4.83
N GLY A 99 3.83 -14.39 3.89
CA GLY A 99 3.17 -14.83 2.65
C GLY A 99 4.07 -15.69 1.75
N LYS A 100 3.54 -16.79 1.20
CA LYS A 100 4.30 -17.69 0.29
C LYS A 100 4.75 -17.02 -1.01
N ARG A 101 4.12 -15.90 -1.38
CA ARG A 101 4.42 -15.12 -2.59
C ARG A 101 5.41 -13.99 -2.34
N ILE A 102 5.84 -13.79 -1.09
CA ILE A 102 6.83 -12.76 -0.75
C ILE A 102 8.20 -13.28 -1.15
N ALA A 103 8.87 -12.52 -2.01
CA ALA A 103 10.21 -12.85 -2.50
C ALA A 103 11.26 -12.86 -1.37
N PRO A 104 12.39 -13.57 -1.56
CA PRO A 104 13.50 -13.54 -0.62
C PRO A 104 14.04 -12.13 -0.33
N ILE A 105 14.02 -11.25 -1.33
CA ILE A 105 14.42 -9.84 -1.19
C ILE A 105 13.26 -8.94 -1.62
N VAL A 106 12.93 -7.95 -0.79
CA VAL A 106 11.92 -6.93 -1.08
C VAL A 106 12.56 -5.55 -0.94
N CYS A 107 12.41 -4.71 -1.96
CA CYS A 107 12.87 -3.33 -1.95
C CYS A 107 11.70 -2.36 -2.03
N SER A 108 11.78 -1.26 -1.31
CA SER A 108 10.84 -0.14 -1.39
C SER A 108 11.60 1.19 -1.32
N PRO A 109 11.29 2.18 -2.18
CA PRO A 109 11.91 3.49 -2.15
C PRO A 109 11.36 4.34 -0.99
N ASP A 110 12.11 5.38 -0.63
CA ASP A 110 11.59 6.45 0.22
C ASP A 110 10.42 7.17 -0.48
N GLU A 111 9.51 7.78 0.28
CA GLU A 111 8.39 8.54 -0.28
C GLU A 111 8.89 9.61 -1.27
N GLY A 112 8.23 9.72 -2.43
CA GLY A 112 8.63 10.66 -3.48
C GLY A 112 9.72 10.15 -4.42
N TRP A 113 10.22 8.93 -4.20
CA TRP A 113 11.13 8.21 -5.10
C TRP A 113 10.45 7.00 -5.73
N PHE A 114 11.06 6.44 -6.77
CA PHE A 114 10.64 5.18 -7.37
C PHE A 114 11.83 4.33 -7.84
N LEU A 115 11.64 3.01 -7.84
CA LEU A 115 12.59 2.03 -8.32
C LEU A 115 12.37 1.76 -9.81
N THR A 116 13.45 1.73 -10.59
CA THR A 116 13.36 1.53 -12.04
C THR A 116 14.59 0.83 -12.60
N ARG A 117 14.46 0.34 -13.84
CA ARG A 117 15.59 -0.12 -14.66
C ARG A 117 16.18 1.06 -15.41
N LYS A 118 17.49 1.04 -15.67
CA LYS A 118 18.23 2.06 -16.39
C LYS A 118 17.61 2.35 -17.76
N LYS A 119 17.32 1.31 -18.54
CA LYS A 119 16.71 1.45 -19.88
C LYS A 119 15.36 2.19 -19.83
N ALA A 120 14.52 1.84 -18.86
CA ALA A 120 13.22 2.48 -18.68
C ALA A 120 13.37 3.94 -18.24
N TYR A 121 14.30 4.22 -17.33
CA TYR A 121 14.58 5.58 -16.87
C TYR A 121 15.10 6.49 -17.99
N GLU A 122 16.05 6.03 -18.79
CA GLU A 122 16.58 6.83 -19.91
C GLU A 122 15.49 7.13 -20.96
N THR A 123 14.59 6.18 -21.18
CA THR A 123 13.43 6.39 -22.06
C THR A 123 12.48 7.45 -21.49
N GLN A 124 12.22 7.40 -20.18
CA GLN A 124 11.41 8.39 -19.49
C GLN A 124 12.05 9.79 -19.51
N LYS A 125 13.37 9.86 -19.32
CA LYS A 125 14.16 11.09 -19.34
C LYS A 125 14.15 11.80 -20.68
N ALA A 126 14.03 11.05 -21.78
CA ALA A 126 13.87 11.60 -23.12
C ALA A 126 12.45 12.11 -23.42
N SER A 127 11.47 11.90 -22.53
CA SER A 127 10.10 12.37 -22.72
C SER A 127 9.90 13.82 -22.29
N ASP A 128 8.98 14.52 -22.96
CA ASP A 128 8.61 15.91 -22.62
C ASP A 128 8.01 16.05 -21.20
N ASN A 129 7.56 14.94 -20.61
CA ASN A 129 6.94 14.90 -19.30
C ASN A 129 7.92 14.59 -18.16
N PHE A 130 9.23 14.47 -18.43
CA PHE A 130 10.21 14.09 -17.41
C PHE A 130 10.28 15.03 -16.21
N ALA A 131 9.94 16.31 -16.39
CA ALA A 131 9.90 17.29 -15.31
C ALA A 131 8.55 17.36 -14.57
N GLN A 132 7.55 16.56 -14.98
CA GLN A 132 6.22 16.59 -14.36
C GLN A 132 6.20 15.79 -13.05
N ILE A 133 5.50 16.32 -12.05
CA ILE A 133 5.17 15.58 -10.84
C ILE A 133 4.05 14.58 -11.16
N ARG A 134 4.25 13.31 -10.81
CA ARG A 134 3.23 12.25 -10.90
C ARG A 134 2.68 11.87 -9.53
N GLY A 135 1.52 11.22 -9.50
CA GLY A 135 1.00 10.55 -8.32
C GLY A 135 1.54 9.11 -8.20
N ALA A 136 1.80 8.66 -6.98
CA ALA A 136 2.15 7.27 -6.69
C ALA A 136 1.67 6.83 -5.30
N HIS A 137 1.64 5.51 -5.08
CA HIS A 137 1.29 4.89 -3.80
C HIS A 137 1.92 3.50 -3.69
N GLY A 138 1.90 2.92 -2.48
CA GLY A 138 2.57 1.64 -2.18
C GLY A 138 3.82 1.79 -1.31
N TYR A 139 4.08 3.01 -0.82
CA TYR A 139 5.10 3.30 0.18
C TYR A 139 4.73 2.71 1.56
N ASP A 140 5.58 2.99 2.55
CA ASP A 140 5.33 2.68 3.95
C ASP A 140 3.93 3.13 4.40
N ASN A 141 3.12 2.20 4.88
CA ASN A 141 1.72 2.44 5.26
C ASN A 141 1.54 3.43 6.42
N GLN A 142 2.61 3.84 7.10
CA GLN A 142 2.55 4.84 8.18
C GLN A 142 2.79 6.28 7.71
N VAL A 143 3.25 6.51 6.46
CA VAL A 143 3.41 7.89 5.98
C VAL A 143 2.05 8.53 5.75
N GLN A 144 1.96 9.83 6.03
CA GLN A 144 0.68 10.55 6.00
C GLN A 144 0.01 10.49 4.63
N SER A 145 0.78 10.55 3.54
CA SER A 145 0.24 10.52 2.18
C SER A 145 -0.43 9.19 1.82
N MET A 146 -0.12 8.09 2.51
CA MET A 146 -0.72 6.77 2.28
C MET A 146 -2.01 6.55 3.09
N GLN A 147 -2.36 7.46 3.99
CA GLN A 147 -3.56 7.32 4.80
C GLN A 147 -4.84 7.41 3.96
N ALA A 148 -5.75 6.46 4.18
CA ALA A 148 -7.05 6.40 3.54
C ALA A 148 -8.13 7.14 4.34
N THR A 149 -9.18 7.59 3.64
CA THR A 149 -10.38 8.14 4.30
C THR A 149 -11.29 7.01 4.79
N PHE A 150 -11.97 7.23 5.93
CA PHE A 150 -13.13 6.47 6.36
C PHE A 150 -14.25 7.40 6.84
N ILE A 151 -15.42 7.33 6.22
CA ILE A 151 -16.62 8.10 6.58
C ILE A 151 -17.80 7.16 6.64
N ALA A 152 -18.57 7.20 7.72
CA ALA A 152 -19.73 6.36 7.89
C ALA A 152 -20.99 7.13 8.30
N HIS A 153 -22.16 6.66 7.84
CA HIS A 153 -23.45 7.27 8.11
C HIS A 153 -24.56 6.21 8.15
N GLY A 154 -25.41 6.25 9.18
CA GLY A 154 -26.57 5.37 9.29
C GLY A 154 -26.98 5.15 10.75
N GLU A 155 -28.01 4.36 10.99
CA GLU A 155 -28.52 4.12 12.34
C GLU A 155 -27.54 3.39 13.26
N ALA A 156 -26.63 2.59 12.68
CA ALA A 156 -25.62 1.85 13.44
C ALA A 156 -24.45 2.72 13.91
N PHE A 157 -24.29 3.94 13.39
CA PHE A 157 -23.17 4.84 13.71
C PHE A 157 -23.61 6.00 14.60
N LYS A 158 -22.71 6.46 15.47
CA LYS A 158 -22.91 7.70 16.23
C LYS A 158 -22.97 8.90 15.29
N LYS A 159 -23.80 9.87 15.63
CA LYS A 159 -23.92 11.13 14.88
C LYS A 159 -22.88 12.12 15.39
N ARG A 160 -22.29 12.91 14.47
CA ARG A 160 -21.31 13.97 14.80
C ARG A 160 -20.12 13.45 15.63
N PHE A 161 -19.70 12.23 15.34
CA PHE A 161 -18.58 11.57 16.00
C PHE A 161 -17.36 11.61 15.08
N VAL A 162 -16.21 12.02 15.61
CA VAL A 162 -14.91 11.93 14.93
C VAL A 162 -14.15 10.78 15.59
N ALA A 163 -13.82 9.77 14.81
CA ALA A 163 -13.01 8.66 15.29
C ALA A 163 -11.52 9.03 15.25
N GLU A 164 -10.75 8.51 16.20
CA GLU A 164 -9.30 8.45 16.06
C GLU A 164 -8.91 7.57 14.86
N PRO A 165 -7.74 7.79 14.23
CA PRO A 165 -7.25 6.93 13.16
C PRO A 165 -7.20 5.45 13.59
N PHE A 166 -7.55 4.56 12.66
CA PHE A 166 -7.53 3.12 12.88
C PHE A 166 -7.14 2.38 11.60
N GLU A 167 -6.76 1.10 11.73
CA GLU A 167 -6.28 0.29 10.62
C GLU A 167 -7.44 -0.25 9.76
N ASN A 168 -7.23 -0.39 8.45
CA ASN A 168 -8.29 -0.85 7.54
C ASN A 168 -8.78 -2.29 7.83
N ILE A 169 -7.98 -3.12 8.50
CA ILE A 169 -8.37 -4.47 8.93
C ILE A 169 -9.58 -4.47 9.87
N GLU A 170 -9.85 -3.34 10.54
CA GLU A 170 -10.98 -3.19 11.46
C GLU A 170 -12.34 -3.07 10.75
N VAL A 171 -12.33 -2.68 9.47
CA VAL A 171 -13.56 -2.43 8.68
C VAL A 171 -14.40 -3.70 8.52
N TYR A 172 -13.77 -4.87 8.42
CA TYR A 172 -14.48 -6.14 8.31
C TYR A 172 -15.38 -6.40 9.54
N ASN A 173 -14.84 -6.22 10.74
CA ASN A 173 -15.59 -6.42 11.98
C ASN A 173 -16.72 -5.41 12.15
N ILE A 174 -16.54 -4.17 11.68
CA ILE A 174 -17.62 -3.16 11.61
C ILE A 174 -18.76 -3.67 10.73
N MET A 175 -18.46 -4.16 9.52
CA MET A 175 -19.47 -4.66 8.60
C MET A 175 -20.23 -5.87 9.18
N CYS A 176 -19.52 -6.85 9.75
CA CYS A 176 -20.15 -8.00 10.40
C CYS A 176 -21.07 -7.58 11.54
N ARG A 177 -20.64 -6.64 12.39
CA ARG A 177 -21.44 -6.12 13.52
C ARG A 177 -22.73 -5.46 13.05
N ILE A 178 -22.68 -4.67 11.97
CA ILE A 178 -23.85 -3.99 11.39
C ILE A 178 -24.83 -4.96 10.76
N LEU A 179 -24.31 -6.00 10.10
CA LEU A 179 -25.11 -7.03 9.43
C LEU A 179 -25.66 -8.11 10.39
N GLY A 180 -25.26 -8.09 11.66
CA GLY A 180 -25.62 -9.14 12.63
C GLY A 180 -24.96 -10.49 12.34
N LEU A 181 -23.78 -10.49 11.71
CA LEU A 181 -23.04 -11.68 11.34
C LEU A 181 -21.92 -11.97 12.34
N THR A 182 -21.67 -13.26 12.58
CA THR A 182 -20.46 -13.71 13.27
C THR A 182 -19.26 -13.55 12.32
N PRO A 183 -18.23 -12.75 12.68
CA PRO A 183 -17.06 -12.58 11.83
C PRO A 183 -16.26 -13.89 11.74
N ALA A 184 -15.73 -14.19 10.56
CA ALA A 184 -14.69 -15.20 10.42
C ALA A 184 -13.40 -14.74 11.13
N LYS A 185 -12.48 -15.68 11.38
CA LYS A 185 -11.17 -15.35 11.95
C LYS A 185 -10.44 -14.33 11.06
N ASN A 186 -10.05 -13.20 11.65
CA ASN A 186 -9.35 -12.10 11.00
C ASN A 186 -8.43 -11.39 12.01
N ASP A 187 -7.62 -10.44 11.55
CA ASP A 187 -6.62 -9.74 12.38
C ASP A 187 -7.15 -8.45 13.03
N GLY A 188 -8.39 -8.04 12.73
CA GLY A 188 -9.00 -6.85 13.34
C GLY A 188 -9.47 -7.10 14.77
N ASP A 189 -9.43 -6.05 15.59
CA ASP A 189 -10.02 -5.93 16.91
C ASP A 189 -11.15 -4.88 16.93
N LEU A 190 -12.40 -5.35 16.98
CA LEU A 190 -13.59 -4.51 17.08
C LEU A 190 -13.53 -3.51 18.26
N ASN A 191 -12.79 -3.81 19.34
CA ASN A 191 -12.69 -2.90 20.47
C ASN A 191 -12.02 -1.57 20.13
N LYS A 192 -11.11 -1.54 19.14
CA LYS A 192 -10.47 -0.31 18.66
C LYS A 192 -11.47 0.65 18.02
N VAL A 193 -12.55 0.11 17.42
CA VAL A 193 -13.49 0.89 16.59
C VAL A 193 -14.92 0.92 17.13
N LYS A 194 -15.27 0.09 18.13
CA LYS A 194 -16.64 0.03 18.68
C LYS A 194 -17.15 1.38 19.19
N GLY A 195 -16.24 2.29 19.56
CA GLY A 195 -16.57 3.64 20.01
C GLY A 195 -17.37 4.47 18.99
N MET A 196 -17.29 4.17 17.69
CA MET A 196 -18.06 4.86 16.64
C MET A 196 -19.47 4.29 16.43
N LEU A 197 -19.75 3.10 16.96
CA LEU A 197 -21.03 2.40 16.80
C LEU A 197 -22.03 2.78 17.91
N ARG A 198 -23.32 2.57 17.64
CA ARG A 198 -24.43 2.74 18.59
C ARG A 198 -24.83 1.44 19.27
#